data_AF-A0A350J4L7-F1
#
_entry.id   AF-A0A350J4L7-F1
#
_cell.length_a   1.000
_cell.length_b   1.000
_cell.length_c   1.000
_cell.angle_alpha   90.00
_cell.angle_beta   90.00
_cell.angle_gamma   90.00
#
_symmetry.space_group_name_H-M   'P 1'
#
loop_
_entity.id
_entity.type
_entity.pdbx_description
1 polymer ?
#
loop_
_entity_poly.entity_id
_entity_poly.type
_entity_poly.pdbx_seq_one_letter_code
_entity_poly.pdbx_strand_id
1 'polypeptide(L)'
;MKFLLSIALFLILPADILADDKEAEVDSSYFYDMLVQAKYTGMCGAFRQMGLFQESTKMPGGDEFITRFVSTEATRMNVSFEQLLSRCSMTAKAYNAAMNTER
;
A
#
# COMPACT_ATOMS: atom_id res chain seq x y z
N MET A 1 8.85 -53.69 -34.87
CA MET A 1 8.31 -52.35 -35.25
C MET A 1 7.22 -51.88 -34.27
N LYS A 2 7.53 -51.75 -32.98
CA LYS A 2 6.62 -51.17 -31.96
C LYS A 2 7.32 -50.25 -30.94
N PHE A 3 8.66 -50.18 -30.99
CA PHE A 3 9.45 -49.31 -30.10
C PHE A 3 9.99 -48.03 -30.77
N LEU A 4 9.79 -47.85 -32.07
CA LEU A 4 10.21 -46.65 -32.79
C LEU A 4 9.12 -45.57 -32.90
N LEU A 5 7.89 -45.85 -32.45
CA LEU A 5 6.77 -44.91 -32.52
C LEU A 5 6.56 -44.10 -31.21
N SER A 6 7.25 -44.45 -30.13
CA SER A 6 7.09 -43.77 -28.83
C SER A 6 8.06 -42.61 -28.60
N ILE A 7 9.08 -42.42 -29.45
CA ILE A 7 10.07 -41.34 -29.32
C ILE A 7 9.62 -40.06 -30.05
N ALA A 8 8.68 -40.16 -30.98
CA ALA A 8 8.18 -39.00 -31.73
C ALA A 8 7.14 -38.16 -30.97
N LEU A 9 6.60 -38.63 -29.84
CA LEU A 9 5.54 -37.94 -29.09
C LEU A 9 6.08 -36.95 -28.04
N PHE A 10 7.39 -36.95 -27.76
CA PHE A 10 8.02 -36.04 -26.79
C PHE A 10 8.63 -34.78 -27.41
N LEU A 11 8.48 -34.58 -28.72
CA LEU A 11 9.01 -33.43 -29.47
C LEU A 11 7.96 -32.34 -29.78
N ILE A 12 6.74 -32.48 -29.27
CA ILE A 12 5.73 -31.40 -29.26
C ILE A 12 5.72 -30.79 -27.85
N LEU A 13 6.87 -30.28 -27.41
CA LEU A 13 6.86 -29.22 -26.41
C LEU A 13 6.36 -27.96 -27.13
N PRO A 14 5.28 -27.31 -26.67
CA PRO A 14 4.87 -26.04 -27.26
C PRO A 14 6.03 -25.07 -27.13
N ALA A 15 6.46 -24.52 -28.27
CA ALA A 15 7.46 -23.45 -28.35
C ALA A 15 6.94 -22.11 -27.78
N ASP A 16 5.83 -22.14 -27.04
CA ASP A 16 5.15 -20.97 -26.47
C ASP A 16 5.77 -20.50 -25.15
N ILE A 17 6.83 -21.14 -24.64
CA ILE A 17 7.60 -20.68 -23.46
C ILE A 17 8.85 -19.89 -23.89
N LEU A 18 8.73 -19.13 -24.97
CA LEU A 18 9.53 -17.91 -25.17
C LEU A 18 8.54 -16.76 -25.36
N ALA A 19 7.56 -16.65 -24.47
CA ALA A 19 7.03 -15.34 -24.16
C ALA A 19 8.24 -14.53 -23.65
N ASP A 20 8.61 -13.53 -24.43
CA ASP A 20 9.44 -12.41 -24.00
C ASP A 20 8.78 -11.87 -22.73
N ASP A 21 9.22 -12.36 -21.56
CA ASP A 21 8.96 -11.74 -20.28
C ASP A 21 9.66 -10.38 -20.34
N LYS A 22 9.06 -9.44 -21.08
CA LYS A 22 9.15 -8.05 -20.70
C LYS A 22 8.44 -8.00 -19.37
N GLU A 23 9.18 -8.31 -18.30
CA GLU A 23 8.83 -7.79 -16.99
C GLU A 23 8.54 -6.33 -17.25
N ALA A 24 7.26 -5.95 -17.12
CA ALA A 24 6.91 -4.55 -17.10
C ALA A 24 7.79 -3.98 -16.00
N GLU A 25 8.76 -3.16 -16.37
CA GLU A 25 9.64 -2.49 -15.44
C GLU A 25 8.71 -1.64 -14.57
N VAL A 26 8.26 -2.23 -13.45
CA VAL A 26 7.52 -1.52 -12.43
C VAL A 26 8.51 -0.47 -11.99
N ASP A 27 8.26 0.78 -12.40
CA ASP A 27 9.03 1.91 -11.93
C ASP A 27 9.03 1.81 -10.40
N SER A 28 10.18 1.41 -9.87
CA SER A 28 10.37 1.15 -8.45
C SER A 28 9.96 2.37 -7.64
N SER A 29 10.08 3.58 -8.23
CA SER A 29 9.57 4.82 -7.66
C SER A 29 8.05 4.82 -7.51
N TYR A 30 7.29 4.44 -8.54
CA TYR A 30 5.83 4.42 -8.50
C TYR A 30 5.30 3.45 -7.44
N PHE A 31 5.84 2.22 -7.40
CA PHE A 31 5.43 1.23 -6.42
C PHE A 31 5.80 1.66 -4.99
N TYR A 32 7.00 2.20 -4.80
CA TYR A 32 7.42 2.75 -3.52
C TYR A 32 6.51 3.90 -3.06
N ASP A 33 6.20 4.83 -3.96
CA ASP A 33 5.30 5.96 -3.67
C ASP A 33 3.92 5.46 -3.27
N MET A 34 3.38 4.46 -3.97
CA MET A 34 2.11 3.84 -3.60
C MET A 34 2.15 3.24 -2.19
N LEU A 35 3.23 2.55 -1.81
CA LEU A 35 3.38 2.01 -0.45
C LEU A 35 3.45 3.12 0.60
N VAL A 36 4.12 4.23 0.31
CA VAL A 36 4.16 5.40 1.18
C VAL A 36 2.76 5.98 1.36
N GLN A 37 1.99 6.15 0.27
CA GLN A 37 0.62 6.63 0.33
C GLN A 37 -0.30 5.69 1.13
N ALA A 38 -0.15 4.37 0.95
CA ALA A 38 -0.90 3.37 1.69
C ALA A 38 -0.61 3.44 3.20
N LYS A 39 0.67 3.56 3.59
CA LYS A 39 1.07 3.73 5.00
C LYS A 39 0.47 4.99 5.62
N TYR A 40 0.55 6.13 4.91
CA TYR A 40 -0.06 7.37 5.37
C TYR A 40 -1.58 7.23 5.51
N THR A 41 -2.25 6.65 4.52
CA THR A 41 -3.71 6.46 4.53
C THR A 41 -4.17 5.61 5.71
N GLY A 42 -3.49 4.48 5.97
CA GLY A 42 -3.80 3.61 7.11
C GLY A 42 -3.61 4.31 8.46
N MET A 43 -2.48 5.02 8.63
CA MET A 43 -2.20 5.79 9.84
C MET A 43 -3.25 6.90 10.08
N CYS A 44 -3.62 7.64 9.04
CA CYS A 44 -4.64 8.69 9.14
C CYS A 44 -6.03 8.12 9.45
N GLY A 45 -6.36 6.94 8.93
CA GLY A 45 -7.54 6.18 9.34
C GLY A 45 -7.53 5.85 10.83
N ALA A 46 -6.41 5.36 11.36
CA ALA A 46 -6.26 5.07 12.79
C ALA A 46 -6.40 6.32 13.66
N PHE A 47 -5.79 7.45 13.27
CA PHE A 47 -5.92 8.72 13.99
C PHE A 47 -7.39 9.18 14.08
N ARG A 48 -8.13 9.09 12.97
CA ARG A 48 -9.55 9.40 12.94
C ARG A 48 -10.36 8.49 13.88
N GLN A 49 -10.08 7.19 13.88
CA GLN A 49 -10.79 6.25 14.74
C GLN A 49 -10.49 6.48 16.22
N MET A 50 -9.25 6.82 16.59
CA MET A 50 -8.92 7.22 17.96
C MET A 50 -9.70 8.47 18.38
N GLY A 51 -9.78 9.48 17.52
CA GLY A 51 -10.57 10.69 17.79
C GLY A 51 -12.06 10.39 18.01
N LEU A 52 -12.68 9.60 17.12
CA LEU A 52 -14.08 9.20 17.26
C LEU A 52 -14.32 8.35 18.51
N PHE A 53 -13.42 7.42 18.80
CA PHE A 53 -13.49 6.59 20.00
C PHE A 53 -13.42 7.46 21.25
N GLN A 54 -12.48 8.40 21.31
CA GLN A 54 -12.38 9.32 22.43
C GLN A 54 -13.58 10.26 22.54
N GLU A 55 -14.12 10.73 21.42
CA GLU A 55 -15.32 11.56 21.39
C GLU A 55 -16.53 10.83 21.98
N SER A 56 -16.66 9.53 21.70
CA SER A 56 -17.78 8.71 22.18
C SER A 56 -17.63 8.23 23.63
N THR A 57 -16.41 7.87 24.04
CA THR A 57 -16.15 7.27 25.36
C THR A 57 -15.81 8.30 26.42
N LYS A 58 -15.31 9.48 26.02
CA LYS A 58 -14.83 10.53 26.92
C LYS A 58 -13.86 9.98 27.97
N MET A 59 -12.95 9.11 27.55
CA MET A 59 -11.98 8.50 28.46
C MET A 59 -11.14 9.60 29.11
N PRO A 60 -10.98 9.58 30.45
CA PRO A 60 -10.10 10.53 31.13
C PRO A 60 -8.69 10.51 30.54
N GLY A 61 -8.18 11.68 30.12
CA GLY A 61 -6.86 11.83 29.52
C GLY A 61 -6.74 11.41 28.04
N GLY A 62 -7.82 10.97 27.39
CA GLY A 62 -7.74 10.48 26.01
C GLY A 62 -7.34 11.55 24.98
N ASP A 63 -7.77 12.80 25.15
CA ASP A 63 -7.38 13.90 24.25
C ASP A 63 -5.87 14.19 24.35
N GLU A 64 -5.32 14.16 25.57
CA GLU A 64 -3.88 14.30 25.81
C GLU A 64 -3.11 13.14 25.18
N PHE A 65 -3.58 11.91 25.40
CA PHE A 65 -2.98 10.72 24.80
C PHE A 65 -2.92 10.82 23.28
N ILE A 66 -4.03 11.15 22.62
CA ILE A 66 -4.09 11.26 21.16
C ILE A 66 -3.13 12.34 20.66
N THR A 67 -3.12 13.51 21.31
CA THR A 67 -2.24 14.62 20.94
C THR A 67 -0.77 14.22 21.04
N ARG A 68 -0.39 13.58 22.15
CA ARG A 68 0.99 13.11 22.37
C ARG A 68 1.37 12.03 21.38
N PHE A 69 0.49 11.05 21.15
CA PHE A 69 0.73 9.96 20.22
C PHE A 69 0.98 10.48 18.79
N VAL A 70 0.09 11.33 18.28
CA VAL A 70 0.23 11.92 16.93
C VAL A 70 1.48 12.80 16.85
N SER A 71 1.84 13.51 17.92
CA SER A 71 3.07 14.32 17.96
C SER A 71 4.35 13.45 17.94
N THR A 72 4.32 12.30 18.61
CA THR A 72 5.41 11.31 18.55
C THR A 72 5.55 10.75 17.14
N GLU A 73 4.44 10.42 16.48
CA GLU A 73 4.48 9.95 15.09
C GLU A 73 4.99 11.02 14.12
N ALA A 74 4.58 12.28 14.31
CA ALA A 74 5.09 13.41 13.52
C ALA A 74 6.62 13.53 13.66
N THR A 75 7.12 13.49 14.90
CA THR A 75 8.56 13.48 15.20
C THR A 75 9.28 12.30 14.54
N ARG A 76 8.71 11.09 14.62
CA ARG A 76 9.26 9.87 13.99
C ARG A 76 9.40 10.02 12.47
N MET A 77 8.51 10.79 11.85
CA MET A 77 8.53 11.09 10.41
C MET A 77 9.29 12.37 10.05
N ASN A 78 9.92 13.03 11.03
CA ASN A 78 10.62 14.30 10.84
C ASN A 78 9.73 15.40 10.20
N VAL A 79 8.47 15.47 10.64
CA VAL A 79 7.50 16.50 10.23
C VAL A 79 6.85 17.15 11.45
N SER A 80 6.27 18.34 11.27
CA SER A 80 5.44 18.94 12.31
C SER A 80 4.11 18.22 12.45
N PHE A 81 3.44 18.41 13.60
CA PHE A 81 2.10 17.89 13.85
C PHE A 81 1.10 18.34 12.78
N GLU A 82 1.13 19.64 12.43
CA GLU A 82 0.25 20.25 11.42
C GLU A 82 0.55 19.71 10.03
N GLN A 83 1.84 19.51 9.70
CA GLN A 83 2.24 18.90 8.44
C GLN A 83 1.74 17.46 8.33
N LEU A 84 1.81 16.69 9.42
CA LEU A 84 1.29 15.33 9.44
C LEU A 84 -0.22 15.29 9.22
N LEU A 85 -0.98 16.12 9.94
CA LEU A 85 -2.44 16.19 9.76
C LEU A 85 -2.84 16.69 8.38
N SER A 86 -2.11 17.65 7.81
CA SER A 86 -2.34 18.13 6.45
C SER A 86 -2.14 16.99 5.43
N ARG A 87 -1.08 16.18 5.59
CA ARG A 87 -0.83 15.00 4.74
C ARG A 87 -1.97 14.01 4.78
N CYS A 88 -2.65 13.82 5.92
CA CYS A 88 -3.80 12.93 6.02
C CYS A 88 -4.96 13.28 5.07
N SER A 89 -5.20 14.57 4.83
CA SER A 89 -6.24 15.00 3.89
C SER A 89 -5.86 14.75 2.43
N MET A 90 -4.56 14.78 2.12
CA MET A 90 -4.03 14.64 0.76
C MET A 90 -3.84 13.16 0.37
N THR A 91 -3.31 12.34 1.27
CA THR A 91 -2.97 10.93 1.01
C THR A 91 -4.22 10.08 0.78
N ALA A 92 -5.31 10.36 1.50
CA ALA A 92 -6.60 9.70 1.28
C ALA A 92 -7.13 9.92 -0.16
N LYS A 93 -6.91 11.11 -0.75
CA LYS A 93 -7.31 11.38 -2.14
C LYS A 93 -6.41 10.65 -3.13
N ALA A 94 -5.10 10.72 -2.93
CA ALA A 94 -4.11 10.09 -3.80
C ALA A 94 -4.26 8.55 -3.83
N TYR A 95 -4.42 7.92 -2.67
CA TYR A 95 -4.61 6.48 -2.56
C TYR A 95 -5.89 6.00 -3.25
N ASN A 96 -7.02 6.70 -3.03
CA ASN A 96 -8.28 6.37 -3.72
C ASN A 96 -8.18 6.55 -5.24
N ALA A 97 -7.48 7.57 -5.73
CA ALA A 97 -7.26 7.74 -7.16
C ALA A 97 -6.45 6.57 -7.76
N ALA A 98 -5.38 6.14 -7.09
CA ALA A 98 -4.58 4.99 -7.52
C ALA A 98 -5.42 3.69 -7.54
N MET A 99 -6.13 3.39 -6.45
CA MET A 99 -6.93 2.16 -6.33
C MET A 99 -8.15 2.11 -7.26
N ASN A 100 -8.73 3.26 -7.62
CA ASN A 100 -9.88 3.32 -8.54
C ASN A 100 -9.48 3.32 -10.02
N THR A 101 -8.20 3.55 -10.34
CA THR A 101 -7.70 3.47 -11.73
C THR A 101 -7.45 2.01 -12.16
N GLU A 102 -7.31 1.09 -11.20
CA GLU A 102 -7.11 -0.35 -11.44
C GLU A 102 -8.42 -1.18 -11.42
N ARG A 103 -9.58 -0.52 -11.57
CA ARG A 103 -10.90 -1.17 -11.62
C ARG A 103 -11.56 -0.99 -12.97
#